data_AF-A0A9E1S413-F1
#
_entry.id   AF-A0A9E1S413-F1
#
_cell.length_a   1.000
_cell.length_b   1.000
_cell.length_c   1.000
_cell.angle_alpha   90.00
_cell.angle_beta   90.00
_cell.angle_gamma   90.00
#
_symmetry.space_group_name_H-M   'P 1'
#
loop_
_entity.id
_entity.type
_entity.pdbx_description
1 polymer ?
#
loop_
_entity_poly.entity_id
_entity_poly.type
_entity_poly.pdbx_seq_one_letter_code
_entity_poly.pdbx_strand_id
1 'polypeptide(L)'
;MSDLGVGERADVTIELAWSQLKQSQKAPLPDTPVDEPLRDWLGQQVVVGTGSADRGASAGRLLAVDGEQVVIASEPRQGVSAQVWFPRFGYALNLATQLSQ
;
A
#
# COMPACT_ATOMS: atom_id res chain seq x y z
N MET A 1 22.50 -4.09 -21.75
CA MET A 1 22.02 -3.05 -20.82
C MET A 1 22.68 -3.29 -19.47
N SER A 2 23.84 -2.69 -19.22
CA SER A 2 24.57 -2.79 -17.93
C SER A 2 25.16 -1.46 -17.47
N ASP A 3 24.95 -0.36 -18.22
CA ASP A 3 25.57 0.94 -17.93
C ASP A 3 24.91 1.73 -16.80
N LEU A 4 23.75 1.29 -16.28
CA LEU A 4 23.01 2.04 -15.26
C LEU A 4 23.50 1.79 -13.82
N GLY A 5 24.47 0.89 -13.57
CA GLY A 5 24.97 0.62 -12.22
C GLY A 5 23.86 0.30 -11.21
N VAL A 6 24.11 0.50 -9.91
CA VAL A 6 23.11 0.30 -8.84
C VAL A 6 22.96 1.50 -7.89
N GLY A 7 23.65 2.61 -8.18
CA GLY A 7 23.77 3.77 -7.30
C GLY A 7 24.60 3.51 -6.03
N GLU A 8 24.72 4.53 -5.18
CA GLU A 8 25.31 4.40 -3.86
C GLU A 8 24.32 3.75 -2.87
N ARG A 9 24.84 2.91 -1.97
CA ARG A 9 24.05 2.19 -0.96
C ARG A 9 24.81 2.13 0.35
N ALA A 10 24.07 2.17 1.46
CA ALA A 10 24.60 1.96 2.80
C ALA A 10 23.74 0.93 3.54
N ASP A 11 24.40 0.04 4.30
CA ASP A 11 23.72 -0.95 5.12
C ASP A 11 23.01 -0.28 6.30
N VAL A 12 21.76 -0.68 6.53
CA VAL A 12 20.93 -0.16 7.63
C VAL A 12 20.25 -1.30 8.37
N THR A 13 20.05 -1.13 9.68
CA THR A 13 19.35 -2.13 10.48
C THR A 13 17.84 -2.02 10.31
N ILE A 14 17.13 -3.12 10.56
CA ILE A 14 15.67 -3.13 10.50
C ILE A 14 15.05 -2.22 11.58
N GLU A 15 15.71 -2.07 12.74
CA GLU A 15 15.30 -1.18 13.82
C GLU A 15 15.30 0.28 13.37
N LEU A 16 16.30 0.68 12.58
CA LEU A 16 16.37 2.03 12.03
C LEU A 16 15.21 2.27 11.05
N ALA A 17 14.88 1.31 10.19
CA ALA A 17 13.74 1.40 9.27
C ALA A 17 12.40 1.57 10.01
N TRP A 18 12.18 0.81 11.10
CA TRP A 18 10.98 0.97 11.93
C TRP A 18 10.93 2.33 12.64
N SER A 19 12.08 2.80 13.13
CA SER A 19 12.19 4.12 13.76
C SER A 19 11.83 5.23 12.77
N GLN A 20 12.36 5.17 11.55
CA GLN A 20 12.02 6.11 10.49
C GLN A 20 10.54 6.04 10.12
N LEU A 21 9.97 4.85 9.95
CA LEU A 21 8.54 4.73 9.61
C LEU A 21 7.60 5.39 10.64
N LYS A 22 7.98 5.36 11.93
CA LYS A 22 7.24 6.01 13.02
C LYS A 22 7.40 7.53 13.03
N GLN A 23 8.59 8.04 12.71
CA GLN A 23 8.94 9.46 12.81
C GLN A 23 8.63 10.23 11.53
N SER A 24 8.60 9.55 10.39
CA SER A 24 8.42 10.17 9.08
C SER A 24 7.01 10.70 8.88
N GLN A 25 6.93 11.87 8.25
CA GLN A 25 5.69 12.38 7.72
C GLN A 25 5.18 11.45 6.60
N LYS A 26 3.87 11.23 6.57
CA LYS A 26 3.24 10.48 5.49
C LYS A 26 3.30 11.27 4.19
N ALA A 27 3.49 10.57 3.07
CA ALA A 27 3.47 11.21 1.77
C ALA A 27 2.05 11.77 1.49
N PRO A 28 1.97 12.88 0.73
CA PRO A 28 0.69 13.34 0.20
C PRO A 28 0.01 12.21 -0.58
N LEU A 29 -1.29 12.07 -0.38
CA LEU A 29 -2.09 11.10 -1.13
C LEU A 29 -2.33 11.60 -2.56
N PRO A 30 -2.38 10.70 -3.55
CA PRO A 30 -2.84 11.08 -4.88
C PRO A 30 -4.33 11.44 -4.82
N ASP A 31 -4.76 12.32 -5.73
CA ASP A 31 -6.17 12.64 -5.89
C ASP A 31 -6.91 11.42 -6.43
N THR A 32 -8.03 11.08 -5.79
CA THR A 32 -8.95 10.06 -6.33
C THR A 32 -9.92 10.74 -7.29
N PRO A 33 -9.93 10.37 -8.59
CA PRO A 33 -10.87 10.93 -9.57
C PRO A 33 -12.34 10.77 -9.15
N VAL A 34 -13.20 11.65 -9.66
CA VAL A 34 -14.64 11.61 -9.33
C VAL A 34 -15.33 10.40 -9.97
N ASP A 35 -14.84 9.99 -11.13
CA ASP A 35 -15.32 8.86 -11.92
C ASP A 35 -14.61 7.52 -11.59
N GLU A 36 -13.71 7.51 -10.59
CA GLU A 36 -13.05 6.28 -10.15
C GLU A 36 -14.09 5.30 -9.58
N PRO A 37 -14.22 4.07 -10.15
CA PRO A 37 -15.20 3.10 -9.71
C PRO A 37 -15.10 2.72 -8.22
N LEU A 38 -13.90 2.79 -7.65
CA LEU A 38 -13.63 2.44 -6.26
C LEU A 38 -13.70 3.64 -5.29
N ARG A 39 -14.14 4.82 -5.76
CA ARG A 39 -14.23 6.03 -4.95
C ARG A 39 -15.09 5.86 -3.70
N ASP A 40 -16.21 5.16 -3.81
CA ASP A 40 -17.11 4.94 -2.67
C ASP A 40 -16.52 4.00 -1.60
N TRP A 41 -15.40 3.34 -1.90
CA TRP A 41 -14.68 2.48 -0.97
C TRP A 41 -13.65 3.25 -0.14
N LEU A 42 -13.42 4.54 -0.41
CA LEU A 42 -12.51 5.36 0.38
C LEU A 42 -12.92 5.33 1.86
N GLY A 43 -11.94 5.13 2.74
CA GLY A 43 -12.14 4.99 4.18
C GLY A 43 -12.64 3.61 4.64
N GLN A 44 -12.99 2.71 3.71
CA GLN A 44 -13.42 1.35 4.05
C GLN A 44 -12.23 0.40 4.25
N GLN A 45 -12.48 -0.69 4.99
CA GLN A 45 -11.49 -1.76 5.13
C GLN A 45 -11.45 -2.62 3.86
N VAL A 46 -10.27 -2.76 3.30
CA VAL A 46 -10.01 -3.51 2.07
C VAL A 46 -8.86 -4.50 2.27
N VAL A 47 -8.84 -5.50 1.41
CA VAL A 47 -7.75 -6.46 1.28
C VAL A 47 -7.20 -6.37 -0.14
N VAL A 48 -5.90 -6.08 -0.24
CA VAL A 48 -5.13 -6.07 -1.48
C VAL A 48 -4.39 -7.40 -1.60
N GLY A 49 -4.76 -8.23 -2.57
CA GLY A 49 -4.12 -9.52 -2.82
C GLY A 49 -3.46 -9.57 -4.20
N THR A 50 -2.42 -10.39 -4.35
CA THR A 50 -1.84 -10.67 -5.67
C THR A 50 -2.72 -11.66 -6.42
N GLY A 51 -3.18 -11.32 -7.63
CA GLY A 51 -4.16 -12.12 -8.37
C GLY A 51 -3.64 -13.46 -8.91
N SER A 52 -2.35 -13.76 -8.80
CA SER A 52 -1.71 -14.88 -9.52
C SER A 52 -0.78 -15.78 -8.70
N ALA A 53 -0.62 -15.55 -7.39
CA ALA A 53 0.24 -16.39 -6.55
C ALA A 53 -0.12 -16.23 -5.06
N ASP A 54 0.11 -17.28 -4.25
CA ASP A 54 -0.01 -17.30 -2.78
C ASP A 54 1.05 -16.42 -2.08
N ARG A 55 1.25 -15.18 -2.56
CA ARG A 55 2.26 -14.23 -2.05
C ARG A 55 1.77 -13.38 -0.89
N GLY A 56 0.64 -13.78 -0.29
CA GLY A 56 0.02 -13.07 0.81
C GLY A 56 -0.88 -11.92 0.34
N ALA A 57 -1.60 -11.35 1.31
CA ALA A 57 -2.48 -10.21 1.11
C ALA A 57 -2.21 -9.17 2.20
N SER A 58 -2.46 -7.90 1.86
CA SER A 58 -2.35 -6.79 2.79
C SER A 58 -3.73 -6.22 3.10
N ALA A 59 -4.07 -6.14 4.38
CA ALA A 59 -5.30 -5.51 4.83
C ALA A 59 -5.02 -4.08 5.31
N GLY A 60 -5.98 -3.20 5.08
CA GLY A 60 -5.91 -1.83 5.54
C GLY A 60 -7.10 -0.99 5.10
N ARG A 61 -7.14 0.24 5.61
CA ARG A 61 -8.14 1.22 5.21
C ARG A 61 -7.76 1.83 3.88
N LEU A 62 -8.65 1.83 2.89
CA LEU A 62 -8.40 2.49 1.61
C LEU A 62 -8.28 4.01 1.81
N LEU A 63 -7.16 4.60 1.40
CA LEU A 63 -6.89 6.04 1.54
C LEU A 63 -7.05 6.79 0.22
N ALA A 64 -6.59 6.20 -0.88
CA ALA A 64 -6.64 6.80 -2.21
C ALA A 64 -6.54 5.71 -3.29
N VAL A 65 -7.08 6.03 -4.46
CA VAL A 65 -7.01 5.18 -5.65
C VAL A 65 -7.09 6.05 -6.90
N ASP A 66 -6.22 5.80 -7.87
CA ASP A 66 -6.26 6.43 -9.19
C ASP A 66 -6.05 5.36 -10.29
N GLY A 67 -5.83 5.75 -11.54
CA GLY A 67 -5.64 4.80 -12.66
C GLY A 67 -4.40 3.88 -12.55
N GLU A 68 -3.43 4.21 -11.70
CA GLU A 68 -2.14 3.52 -11.61
C GLU A 68 -1.94 2.81 -10.27
N GLN A 69 -2.46 3.37 -9.18
CA GLN A 69 -2.12 2.93 -7.83
C GLN A 69 -3.30 2.89 -6.84
N VAL A 70 -3.10 2.09 -5.80
CA VAL A 70 -3.96 1.98 -4.63
C VAL A 70 -3.12 2.24 -3.38
N VAL A 71 -3.62 3.07 -2.48
CA VAL A 71 -2.95 3.40 -1.22
C VAL A 71 -3.83 2.96 -0.05
N ILE A 72 -3.28 2.15 0.85
CA ILE A 72 -3.96 1.75 2.10
C ILE A 72 -3.20 2.25 3.33
N ALA A 73 -3.94 2.58 4.39
CA ALA A 73 -3.40 2.68 5.74
C ALA A 73 -3.41 1.29 6.37
N SER A 74 -2.22 0.78 6.70
CA SER A 74 -2.06 -0.47 7.43
C SER A 74 -1.39 -0.23 8.78
N GLU A 75 -1.55 -1.15 9.72
CA GLU A 75 -0.89 -1.15 11.02
C GLU A 75 -0.02 -2.42 11.13
N PRO A 76 1.16 -2.46 10.49
CA PRO A 76 2.03 -3.64 10.47
C PRO A 76 2.58 -4.03 11.85
N ARG A 77 2.60 -3.09 12.80
CA ARG A 77 2.91 -3.31 14.22
C ARG A 77 2.00 -2.43 15.04
N GLN A 78 1.63 -2.88 16.23
CA GLN A 78 0.81 -2.10 17.15
C GLN A 78 1.39 -0.69 17.35
N GLY A 79 0.57 0.33 17.11
CA GLY A 79 0.92 1.74 17.19
C GLY A 79 1.79 2.26 16.04
N VAL A 80 2.02 1.48 14.99
CA VAL A 80 2.81 1.89 13.81
C VAL A 80 1.91 1.89 12.58
N SER A 81 1.44 3.07 12.20
CA SER A 81 0.70 3.23 10.94
C SER A 81 1.67 3.35 9.76
N ALA A 82 1.35 2.70 8.65
CA ALA A 82 2.06 2.79 7.38
C ALA A 82 1.08 3.11 6.24
N GLN A 83 1.52 3.93 5.29
CA GLN A 83 0.89 3.99 3.97
C GLN A 83 1.57 2.94 3.09
N VAL A 84 0.81 2.01 2.54
CA VAL A 84 1.32 0.98 1.64
C VAL A 84 0.73 1.24 0.26
N TRP A 85 1.61 1.30 -0.73
CA TRP A 85 1.30 1.69 -2.11
C TRP A 85 1.41 0.45 -3.00
N PHE A 86 0.36 0.18 -3.75
CA PHE A 86 0.28 -0.95 -4.68
C PHE A 86 0.03 -0.43 -6.09
N PRO A 87 0.72 -0.96 -7.12
CA PRO A 87 0.25 -0.77 -8.49
C PRO A 87 -1.09 -1.49 -8.66
N ARG A 88 -1.97 -0.97 -9.50
CA ARG A 88 -3.25 -1.65 -9.80
C ARG A 88 -3.06 -2.94 -10.57
N PHE A 89 -2.15 -2.93 -11.54
CA PHE A 89 -1.91 -4.09 -12.38
C PHE A 89 -1.30 -5.24 -11.57
N GLY A 90 -1.94 -6.41 -11.63
CA GLY A 90 -1.50 -7.61 -10.92
C GLY A 90 -2.06 -7.77 -9.50
N TYR A 91 -2.83 -6.80 -9.02
CA TYR A 91 -3.44 -6.83 -7.69
C TYR A 91 -4.97 -6.79 -7.78
N ALA A 92 -5.61 -7.58 -6.92
CA ALA A 92 -7.04 -7.56 -6.71
C ALA A 92 -7.35 -6.80 -5.41
N LEU A 93 -8.38 -5.98 -5.44
CA LEU A 93 -8.91 -5.26 -4.28
C LEU A 93 -10.28 -5.81 -3.93
N ASN A 94 -10.47 -6.23 -2.68
CA ASN A 94 -11.76 -6.69 -2.16
C ASN A 94 -12.13 -5.93 -0.89
N LEU A 95 -13.42 -5.68 -0.66
CA LEU A 95 -13.85 -5.22 0.66
C LEU A 95 -13.63 -6.34 1.68
N ALA A 96 -13.12 -5.99 2.86
CA ALA A 96 -12.86 -6.99 3.91
C ALA A 96 -14.13 -7.75 4.34
N THR A 97 -15.31 -7.13 4.19
CA THR A 97 -16.62 -7.73 4.46
C THR A 97 -17.00 -8.84 3.47
N GLN A 98 -16.42 -8.86 2.28
CA GLN A 98 -16.72 -9.84 1.23
C GLN A 98 -15.92 -11.14 1.36
N LEU A 99 -14.91 -11.18 2.24
CA LEU A 99 -14.04 -12.35 2.46
C LEU A 99 -14.51 -13.25 3.62
N SER A 100 -15.65 -12.92 4.26
CA SER A 100 -16.24 -13.70 5.37
C SER A 100 -17.42 -14.59 4.96
N GLN A 101 -17.61 -14.81 3.66
CA GLN A 101 -18.59 -15.73 3.07
C GLN A 101 -17.85 -16.85 2.33
#